data_AF-A0A292YKQ6-F1
#
_entry.id   AF-A0A292YKQ6-F1
#
_cell.length_a   1.000
_cell.length_b   1.000
_cell.length_c   1.000
_cell.angle_alpha   90.00
_cell.angle_beta   90.00
_cell.angle_gamma   90.00
#
_symmetry.space_group_name_H-M   'P 1'
#
loop_
_entity.id
_entity.type
_entity.pdbx_description
1 polymer ?
#
loop_
_entity_poly.entity_id
_entity_poly.type
_entity_poly.pdbx_seq_one_letter_code
_entity_poly.pdbx_strand_id
1 'polypeptide(L)'
;MTTGLELVNKWIEKNREMGLPDEAMEGTKFVFGDMLYTIRKNGEGRFHVDSSQGKIVIFRDLKQYTDELTCRICGTEYDNKIDTIRCCTNGDE
;
A
#
# COMPACT_ATOMS: atom_id res chain seq x y z
N MET A 1 4.19 17.88 -3.24
CA MET A 1 3.29 16.77 -3.60
C MET A 1 4.12 15.51 -3.55
N THR A 2 3.72 14.51 -2.77
CA THR A 2 4.43 13.23 -2.73
C THR A 2 4.11 12.43 -3.99
N THR A 3 5.12 11.93 -4.69
CA THR A 3 4.92 11.11 -5.90
C THR A 3 4.74 9.63 -5.54
N GLY A 4 4.11 8.85 -6.42
CA GLY A 4 3.99 7.40 -6.24
C GLY A 4 5.37 6.73 -6.12
N LEU A 5 6.36 7.20 -6.89
CA LEU A 5 7.74 6.72 -6.83
C LEU A 5 8.39 6.96 -5.46
N GLU A 6 8.18 8.15 -4.87
CA GLU A 6 8.68 8.45 -3.52
C GLU A 6 8.08 7.53 -2.46
N LEU A 7 6.79 7.18 -2.59
CA LEU A 7 6.14 6.24 -1.67
C LEU A 7 6.72 4.83 -1.80
N VAL A 8 6.99 4.35 -3.02
CA VAL A 8 7.63 3.06 -3.25
C VAL A 8 9.04 3.03 -2.68
N ASN A 9 9.84 4.08 -2.91
CA ASN A 9 11.21 4.15 -2.38
C ASN A 9 11.22 4.14 -0.85
N LYS A 10 10.34 4.92 -0.20
CA LYS A 10 10.18 4.89 1.27
C LYS A 10 9.77 3.51 1.78
N TRP A 11 8.92 2.80 1.04
CA TRP A 11 8.53 1.43 1.39
C TRP A 11 9.73 0.47 1.29
N ILE A 12 10.57 0.58 0.26
CA ILE A 12 11.79 -0.23 0.11
C ILE A 12 12.75 0.02 1.28
N GLU A 13 13.04 1.28 1.59
CA GLU A 13 13.93 1.68 2.68
C GLU A 13 13.46 1.10 4.02
N LYS A 14 12.18 1.31 4.35
CA LYS A 14 11.58 0.81 5.59
C LYS A 14 11.64 -0.71 5.70
N ASN A 15 11.38 -1.45 4.62
CA ASN A 15 11.41 -2.91 4.67
C ASN A 15 12.84 -3.45 4.78
N ARG A 16 13.84 -2.77 4.20
CA ARG A 16 15.25 -3.08 4.45
C ARG A 16 15.65 -2.86 5.90
N GLU A 17 15.22 -1.77 6.51
CA GLU A 17 15.43 -1.50 7.94
C GLU A 17 14.79 -2.57 8.83
N MET A 18 13.65 -3.12 8.40
CA MET A 18 12.98 -4.23 9.08
C MET A 18 13.59 -5.61 8.80
N GLY A 19 14.65 -5.68 7.99
CA GLY A 19 15.34 -6.93 7.67
C GLY A 19 14.63 -7.83 6.65
N LEU A 20 13.69 -7.29 5.87
CA LEU A 20 13.05 -8.05 4.80
C LEU A 20 14.08 -8.33 3.68
N PRO A 21 14.23 -9.60 3.23
CA PRO A 21 15.20 -9.93 2.20
C PRO A 21 14.83 -9.31 0.86
N ASP A 22 15.84 -8.96 0.07
CA ASP A 22 15.62 -8.27 -1.21
C ASP A 22 14.79 -9.11 -2.20
N GLU A 23 14.87 -10.44 -2.13
CA GLU A 23 14.06 -11.37 -2.94
C GLU A 23 12.56 -11.30 -2.60
N ALA A 24 12.20 -10.95 -1.36
CA ALA A 24 10.81 -10.79 -0.94
C ALA A 24 10.20 -9.45 -1.38
N MET A 25 11.05 -8.44 -1.62
CA MET A 25 10.61 -7.15 -2.14
C MET A 25 10.51 -7.15 -3.67
N GLU A 26 11.34 -7.95 -4.34
CA GLU A 26 11.34 -8.06 -5.80
C GLU A 26 9.98 -8.53 -6.36
N GLY A 27 9.52 -7.87 -7.42
CA GLY A 27 8.24 -8.17 -8.05
C GLY A 27 7.03 -7.53 -7.38
N THR A 28 7.19 -6.90 -6.20
CA THR A 28 6.11 -6.17 -5.53
C THR A 28 5.57 -5.07 -6.44
N LYS A 29 4.24 -4.96 -6.50
CA LYS A 29 3.52 -4.01 -7.35
C LYS A 29 2.75 -3.01 -6.51
N PHE A 30 2.81 -1.75 -6.90
CA PHE A 30 2.12 -0.65 -6.23
C PHE A 30 1.26 0.12 -7.24
N VAL A 31 0.07 0.51 -6.81
CA VAL A 31 -0.83 1.36 -7.60
C VAL A 31 -0.96 2.71 -6.92
N PHE A 32 -0.74 3.80 -7.66
CA PHE A 32 -0.97 5.15 -7.20
C PHE A 32 -1.58 5.99 -8.32
N GLY A 33 -2.85 6.36 -8.17
CA GLY A 33 -3.62 6.97 -9.26
C GLY A 33 -3.78 6.00 -10.44
N ASP A 34 -3.37 6.43 -11.62
CA ASP A 34 -3.33 5.67 -12.88
C ASP A 34 -1.95 5.08 -13.18
N MET A 35 -1.04 5.11 -12.21
CA MET A 35 0.32 4.57 -12.32
C MET A 35 0.45 3.24 -11.59
N LEU A 36 1.05 2.26 -12.27
CA LEU A 36 1.51 1.00 -11.71
C LEU A 36 3.04 1.02 -11.60
N TYR A 37 3.56 0.76 -10.41
CA TYR A 37 4.98 0.63 -10.11
C TYR A 37 5.33 -0.82 -9.80
N THR A 38 6.46 -1.31 -10.28
CA THR A 38 6.95 -2.68 -10.00
C THR A 38 8.41 -2.64 -9.57
N ILE A 39 8.74 -3.28 -8.45
CA ILE A 39 10.12 -3.43 -8.02
C ILE A 39 10.79 -4.52 -8.84
N ARG A 40 11.96 -4.20 -9.42
CA ARG A 40 12.84 -5.12 -10.16
C ARG A 40 14.25 -5.04 -9.62
N LYS A 41 15.05 -6.10 -9.78
CA LYS A 41 16.50 -5.99 -9.70
C LYS A 41 17.07 -5.76 -11.10
N ASN A 42 18.03 -4.84 -11.20
CA ASN A 42 18.83 -4.69 -12.41
C ASN A 42 19.92 -5.80 -12.46
N GLY A 43 20.67 -5.89 -13.56
CA GLY A 43 21.73 -6.90 -13.73
C GLY A 43 22.88 -6.80 -12.70
N GLU A 44 22.95 -5.73 -11.92
CA GLU A 44 23.92 -5.51 -10.83
C GLU A 44 23.34 -5.86 -9.45
N GLY A 45 22.10 -6.38 -9.39
CA GLY A 45 21.42 -6.74 -8.15
C GLY A 45 20.84 -5.56 -7.37
N ARG A 46 20.84 -4.34 -7.94
CA ARG A 46 20.23 -3.14 -7.31
C ARG A 46 18.76 -3.03 -7.67
N PHE A 47 17.96 -2.51 -6.74
CA PHE A 47 16.56 -2.23 -7.03
C PHE A 47 16.40 -1.10 -8.04
N HIS A 48 15.48 -1.34 -8.98
CA HIS A 48 14.93 -0.40 -9.93
C HIS A 48 13.41 -0.48 -9.85
N VAL A 49 12.73 0.66 -9.99
CA VAL A 49 11.27 0.72 -9.96
C VAL A 49 10.77 1.03 -11.37
N ASP A 50 10.25 0.01 -12.04
CA ASP A 50 9.55 0.20 -13.31
C ASP A 50 8.24 0.93 -13.05
N SER A 51 7.89 1.89 -13.90
CA SER A 51 6.60 2.58 -13.83
C SER A 51 5.89 2.55 -15.17
N SER A 52 4.58 2.34 -15.14
CA SER A 52 3.73 2.33 -16.31
C SER A 52 2.42 3.04 -16.00
N GLN A 53 2.00 3.92 -16.92
CA GLN A 53 0.71 4.58 -16.84
C GLN A 53 -0.33 3.77 -17.61
N GLY A 54 -1.55 3.66 -17.09
CA GLY A 54 -2.62 3.00 -17.82
C GLY A 54 -3.94 2.95 -17.09
N LYS A 55 -4.94 2.35 -17.74
CA LYS A 55 -6.24 2.08 -17.11
C LYS A 55 -6.08 0.89 -16.16
N ILE A 56 -6.06 1.16 -14.87
CA ILE A 56 -5.93 0.14 -13.82
C ILE A 56 -7.32 -0.30 -13.36
N VAL A 57 -7.53 -1.61 -13.29
CA VAL A 57 -8.74 -2.22 -12.72
C VAL A 57 -8.30 -3.10 -11.55
N ILE A 58 -8.81 -2.80 -10.35
CA ILE A 58 -8.52 -3.55 -9.13
C ILE A 58 -9.79 -4.30 -8.74
N PHE A 59 -9.75 -5.63 -8.81
CA PHE A 59 -10.78 -6.46 -8.19
C PHE A 59 -10.51 -6.56 -6.70
N ARG A 60 -11.53 -6.27 -5.88
CA ARG A 60 -11.47 -6.44 -4.44
C ARG A 60 -12.52 -7.46 -4.03
N ASP A 61 -12.18 -8.29 -3.06
CA ASP A 61 -13.17 -9.10 -2.38
C ASP A 61 -14.10 -8.16 -1.60
N LEU A 62 -15.40 -8.22 -1.89
CA LEU A 62 -16.38 -7.32 -1.29
C LEU A 62 -16.43 -7.48 0.22
N LYS A 63 -16.32 -8.71 0.72
CA LYS A 63 -16.34 -8.99 2.16
C LYS A 63 -15.10 -8.39 2.82
N GLN A 64 -13.90 -8.60 2.26
CA GLN A 64 -12.70 -7.98 2.80
C GLN A 64 -12.77 -6.45 2.78
N TYR A 65 -13.32 -5.88 1.71
CA TYR A 65 -13.47 -4.44 1.60
C TYR A 65 -14.43 -3.88 2.64
N THR A 66 -15.58 -4.53 2.86
CA THR A 66 -16.50 -4.18 3.95
C THR A 66 -15.83 -4.32 5.31
N ASP A 67 -15.14 -5.42 5.57
CA ASP A 67 -14.42 -5.65 6.83
C ASP A 67 -13.35 -4.57 7.11
N GLU A 68 -12.70 -4.03 6.07
CA GLU A 68 -11.75 -2.91 6.18
C GLU A 68 -12.41 -1.56 6.49
N LEU A 69 -13.69 -1.42 6.14
CA LEU A 69 -14.49 -0.22 6.33
C LEU A 69 -15.33 -0.24 7.62
N THR A 70 -15.42 -1.40 8.28
CA THR A 70 -16.14 -1.58 9.53
C THR A 70 -15.21 -1.42 10.73
N CYS A 71 -15.61 -0.58 11.70
CA CYS A 71 -14.87 -0.45 12.95
C CYS A 71 -14.93 -1.76 13.73
N ARG A 72 -13.77 -2.29 14.10
CA ARG A 72 -13.66 -3.55 14.84
C ARG A 72 -14.15 -3.48 16.30
N ILE A 73 -14.30 -2.26 16.83
CA ILE A 73 -14.70 -2.03 18.22
C ILE A 73 -16.23 -1.91 18.32
N CYS A 74 -16.84 -1.03 17.53
CA CYS A 74 -18.28 -0.74 17.61
C CYS A 74 -19.11 -1.31 16.47
N GLY A 75 -18.49 -1.87 15.42
CA GLY A 75 -19.18 -2.44 14.27
C GLY A 75 -19.77 -1.43 13.28
N THR A 76 -19.47 -0.13 13.43
CA THR A 76 -19.97 0.91 12.50
C THR A 76 -19.23 0.84 11.17
N GLU A 77 -19.98 0.87 10.06
CA GLU A 77 -19.43 0.93 8.70
C GLU A 77 -19.16 2.37 8.26
N TYR A 78 -18.09 2.58 7.49
CA TYR A 78 -17.65 3.89 7.00
C TYR A 78 -17.36 3.87 5.51
N ASP A 79 -17.41 5.02 4.85
CA ASP A 79 -17.12 5.12 3.40
C ASP A 79 -15.62 5.09 3.08
N ASN A 80 -14.78 5.34 4.08
CA ASN A 80 -13.33 5.34 3.90
C ASN A 80 -12.60 4.81 5.13
N LYS A 81 -11.43 4.23 4.86
CA LYS A 81 -10.59 3.57 5.86
C LYS A 81 -10.02 4.52 6.91
N ILE A 82 -9.86 5.81 6.60
CA ILE A 82 -9.33 6.79 7.58
C ILE A 82 -10.35 6.97 8.70
N ASP A 83 -11.63 7.11 8.36
CA ASP A 83 -12.70 7.25 9.35
C ASP A 83 -12.89 5.96 10.15
N THR A 84 -12.77 4.79 9.51
CA THR A 84 -12.75 3.51 10.21
C THR A 84 -11.60 3.43 11.23
N ILE A 85 -10.39 3.88 10.86
CA ILE A 85 -9.21 3.86 11.74
C ILE A 85 -9.38 4.81 12.91
N ARG A 86 -9.99 5.98 12.71
CA ARG A 86 -10.22 7.00 13.75
C ARG A 86 -11.41 6.68 14.66
N CYS A 87 -12.27 5.76 14.24
CA CYS A 87 -13.41 5.33 15.03
C CYS A 87 -12.92 4.68 16.34
N CYS A 88 -13.47 5.13 17.47
CA CYS A 88 -13.16 4.61 18.80
C CYS A 88 -11.69 4.73 19.25
N THR A 89 -10.84 5.44 18.50
CA THR A 89 -9.44 5.74 18.89
C THR A 89 -9.32 7.08 19.62
N ASN A 90 -10.30 7.96 19.48
CA ASN A 90 -10.34 9.27 20.14
C ASN A 90 -11.15 9.24 21.46
N GLY A 91 -11.19 8.09 22.14
CA GLY A 91 -11.92 7.90 23.41
C GLY A 91 -11.05 8.00 24.67
N ASP A 92 -9.78 8.35 24.54
CA ASP A 92 -8.82 8.50 25.64
C ASP A 92 -8.48 9.99 25.87
N GLU A 93 -9.50 10.84 26.11
CA GLU A 93 -9.34 12.16 26.75
C GLU A 93 -10.01 12.19 28.12
#